data_AF-A0A3B4X0D3-F1
#
_entry.id   AF-A0A3B4X0D3-F1
#
_cell.length_a   1.000
_cell.length_b   1.000
_cell.length_c   1.000
_cell.angle_alpha   90.00
_cell.angle_beta   90.00
_cell.angle_gamma   90.00
#
_symmetry.space_group_name_H-M   'P 1'
#
loop_
_entity.id
_entity.type
_entity.pdbx_description
1 polymer ?
#
loop_
_entity_poly.entity_id
_entity_poly.type
_entity_poly.pdbx_seq_one_letter_code
_entity_poly.pdbx_strand_id
1 'polypeptide(L)' 'MIFNRFLIRAVLNGKAGSRSVFTSSKPDTANPNWLRVGLAFGTSALLWGLLFRQHSTDVHEYKVRNGLE' A
#
# COMPACT_ATOMS: atom_id res chain seq x y z
N MET A 1 13.71 35.38 33.94
CA MET A 1 13.93 33.91 33.97
C MET A 1 12.69 33.17 34.48
N ILE A 2 11.58 33.16 33.73
CA ILE A 2 10.30 32.51 34.16
C ILE A 2 9.74 31.59 33.07
N PHE A 3 10.01 31.88 31.79
CA PHE A 3 9.51 31.10 30.65
C PHE A 3 10.03 29.66 30.59
N ASN A 4 11.29 29.42 30.99
CA ASN A 4 11.90 28.10 30.88
C ASN A 4 11.24 27.04 31.79
N ARG A 5 10.63 27.48 32.91
CA ARG A 5 10.00 26.59 33.90
C ARG A 5 8.65 26.05 33.43
N PHE A 6 7.96 26.76 32.54
CA PHE A 6 6.70 26.32 31.94
C PHE A 6 6.92 25.29 30.83
N LEU A 7 7.93 25.48 29.99
CA LEU A 7 8.26 24.54 28.91
C LEU A 7 8.71 23.18 29.44
N ILE A 8 9.49 23.15 30.53
CA ILE A 8 9.96 21.90 31.15
C ILE A 8 8.80 21.08 31.75
N ARG A 9 7.77 21.73 32.31
CA ARG A 9 6.57 21.02 32.82
C ARG A 9 5.69 20.45 31.70
N ALA A 10 5.61 21.12 30.54
CA ALA A 10 4.89 20.59 29.39
C ALA A 10 5.54 19.32 28.84
N VAL A 11 6.87 19.26 28.80
CA VAL A 11 7.63 18.09 28.33
C VAL A 11 7.55 16.91 29.32
N LEU A 12 7.56 17.18 30.62
CA LEU A 12 7.47 16.13 31.65
C LEU A 12 6.06 15.54 31.82
N ASN A 13 4.99 16.29 31.51
CA ASN A 13 3.61 15.80 31.52
C ASN A 13 3.19 15.07 30.23
N GLY A 14 3.98 15.16 29.15
CA GLY A 14 3.65 14.52 27.87
C GLY A 14 4.05 13.04 27.76
N LYS A 15 4.69 12.48 28.79
CA LYS A 15 5.19 11.09 28.80
C LYS A 15 4.36 10.15 29.69
N ALA A 16 3.07 10.43 29.82
CA ALA A 16 2.12 9.48 30.39
C ALA A 16 1.81 8.39 29.34
N GLY A 17 2.67 7.37 29.30
CA GLY A 17 2.41 6.06 28.72
C GLY A 17 2.04 6.07 27.24
N SER A 18 3.01 5.75 26.38
CA SER A 18 2.69 5.20 25.06
C SER A 18 2.05 3.82 25.27
N ARG A 19 0.75 3.82 25.61
CA ARG A 19 -0.12 2.67 25.41
C ARG A 19 -0.23 2.58 23.90
N SER A 20 0.52 1.68 23.29
CA SER A 20 0.19 1.22 21.94
C SER A 20 -1.21 0.64 22.03
N VAL A 21 -2.22 1.45 21.74
CA VAL A 21 -3.60 0.99 21.72
C VAL A 21 -3.73 0.23 20.41
N PHE A 22 -3.54 -1.08 20.47
CA PHE A 22 -4.00 -1.98 19.43
C PHE A 22 -5.53 -1.93 19.44
N THR A 23 -6.11 -0.93 18.77
CA THR A 23 -7.54 -0.89 18.51
C THR A 23 -7.82 -1.93 17.44
N SER A 24 -8.09 -3.16 17.88
CA SER A 24 -8.73 -4.14 17.01
C SER A 24 -10.16 -3.68 16.74
N SER A 25 -10.32 -2.81 15.75
CA SER A 25 -11.64 -2.46 15.22
C SER A 25 -11.98 -3.44 14.11
N LYS A 26 -13.21 -3.96 14.13
CA LYS A 26 -13.70 -4.80 13.05
C LYS A 26 -13.73 -3.94 11.78
N PRO A 27 -13.07 -4.35 10.68
CA PRO A 27 -13.07 -3.56 9.45
C PRO A 27 -14.52 -3.41 8.96
N ASP A 28 -14.91 -2.17 8.64
CA ASP A 28 -16.22 -1.91 8.06
C ASP A 28 -16.24 -2.41 6.62
N THR A 29 -16.90 -3.53 6.39
CA THR A 29 -17.10 -4.12 5.07
C THR A 29 -18.30 -3.53 4.33
N ALA A 30 -19.16 -2.75 5.01
CA ALA A 30 -20.34 -2.15 4.41
C ALA A 30 -20.01 -0.87 3.62
N ASN A 31 -18.94 -0.16 4.01
CA ASN A 31 -18.50 1.08 3.34
C ASN A 31 -17.05 0.95 2.85
N PRO A 32 -16.81 0.23 1.73
CA PRO A 32 -15.47 0.10 1.20
C PRO A 32 -14.92 1.43 0.67
N ASN A 33 -13.60 1.57 0.74
CA ASN A 33 -12.91 2.70 0.11
C ASN A 33 -12.89 2.49 -1.42
N TRP A 34 -13.84 3.11 -2.12
CA TRP A 34 -13.99 2.98 -3.57
C TRP A 34 -12.77 3.43 -4.38
N LEU A 35 -12.00 4.40 -3.90
CA LEU A 35 -10.74 4.80 -4.55
C LEU A 35 -9.72 3.67 -4.50
N ARG A 36 -9.56 3.01 -3.34
CA ARG A 36 -8.67 1.85 -3.19
C ARG A 36 -9.13 0.67 -4.03
N VAL A 37 -10.44 0.41 -4.07
CA VAL A 37 -11.02 -0.63 -4.92
C VAL A 37 -10.70 -0.36 -6.38
N GLY A 38 -10.98 0.84 -6.88
CA GLY A 38 -10.68 1.24 -8.26
C GLY A 38 -9.20 1.11 -8.61
N LEU A 39 -8.31 1.56 -7.72
CA LEU A 39 -6.87 1.39 -7.90
C LEU A 39 -6.45 -0.08 -7.95
N ALA A 40 -6.96 -0.92 -7.05
CA ALA A 40 -6.62 -2.34 -7.01
C ALA A 40 -7.04 -3.06 -8.31
N PHE A 41 -8.27 -2.83 -8.78
CA PHE A 41 -8.76 -3.40 -10.04
C PHE A 41 -7.99 -2.83 -11.24
N GLY A 42 -7.73 -1.52 -11.27
CA GLY A 42 -6.98 -0.87 -12.34
C GLY A 42 -5.55 -1.40 -12.46
N THR A 43 -4.83 -1.52 -11.33
CA THR A 43 -3.49 -2.11 -11.30
C THR A 43 -3.52 -3.57 -11.74
N SER A 44 -4.51 -4.35 -11.30
CA SER A 44 -4.63 -5.75 -11.72
C SER A 44 -4.84 -5.89 -13.23
N ALA A 45 -5.75 -5.11 -13.82
CA ALA A 45 -6.00 -5.10 -15.26
C ALA A 45 -4.75 -4.68 -16.06
N LEU A 46 -4.03 -3.66 -15.56
CA LEU A 46 -2.77 -3.22 -16.16
C LEU A 46 -1.72 -4.34 -16.13
N LEU A 47 -1.54 -5.01 -14.99
CA LEU A 47 -0.59 -6.12 -14.86
C LEU A 47 -0.94 -7.27 -15.81
N TRP A 48 -2.22 -7.63 -15.93
CA TRP A 48 -2.66 -8.63 -16.90
C TRP A 48 -2.38 -8.22 -18.35
N GLY A 49 -2.65 -6.96 -18.71
CA GLY A 49 -2.34 -6.44 -20.04
C GLY A 49 -0.85 -6.51 -20.37
N LEU A 50 0.00 -6.13 -19.42
CA LEU A 50 1.46 -6.27 -19.57
C LEU A 50 1.90 -7.73 -19.67
N LEU A 51 1.32 -8.60 -18.86
CA LEU A 51 1.63 -10.03 -18.86
C LEU A 51 1.30 -10.68 -20.19
N PHE A 52 0.14 -10.39 -20.77
CA PHE A 52 -0.23 -10.91 -22.09
C PHE A 52 0.69 -10.41 -23.19
N ARG A 53 1.08 -9.13 -23.12
CA ARG A 53 2.04 -8.56 -24.06
C ARG A 53 3.40 -9.26 -23.95
N GLN A 54 3.89 -9.45 -22.74
CA GLN A 54 5.15 -10.14 -22.49
C GLN A 54 5.08 -11.58 -23.00
N HIS A 55 4.03 -12.32 -22.62
CA HIS A 55 3.84 -13.70 -23.04
C HIS A 55 3.82 -13.85 -24.57
N SER A 56 3.16 -12.93 -25.28
CA SER A 56 3.10 -12.97 -26.74
C SER A 56 4.49 -12.78 -27.36
N THR A 57 5.29 -11.85 -26.83
CA THR A 57 6.68 -11.65 -27.24
C THR A 57 7.53 -12.89 -26.97
N ASP A 58 7.42 -13.46 -25.77
CA ASP A 58 8.20 -14.63 -25.36
C ASP A 58 7.90 -15.85 -26.23
N VAL A 59 6.61 -16.08 -26.53
CA VAL A 59 6.18 -17.16 -27.42
C VAL A 59 6.68 -16.94 -28.85
N HIS A 60 6.62 -15.70 -29.35
CA HIS A 60 7.14 -15.39 -30.68
C HIS A 60 8.65 -15.63 -30.76
N GLU A 61 9.40 -15.15 -29.78
CA GLU A 61 10.85 -15.37 -29.69
C GLU A 61 11.20 -16.85 -29.60
N TYR A 62 10.46 -17.63 -28.80
CA TYR A 62 10.61 -19.08 -28.72
C TYR A 62 10.41 -19.75 -30.08
N LYS A 63 9.34 -19.39 -30.80
CA LYS A 63 9.05 -19.99 -32.11
C LYS A 63 10.12 -19.68 -33.14
N VAL A 64 10.60 -18.43 -33.20
CA VAL A 64 11.68 -18.00 -34.10
C VAL A 64 12.97 -18.77 -33.80
N ARG A 65 13.33 -18.95 -32.53
CA ARG A 65 14.55 -19.67 -32.13
C ARG A 65 14.49 -21.17 -32.41
N ASN A 66 13.29 -21.74 -32.41
CA ASN A 66 13.07 -23.17 -32.59
C ASN A 66 12.63 -23.53 -34.01
N GLY A 67 12.49 -22.57 -34.93
CA GLY A 67 12.02 -22.79 -36.30
C GLY A 67 10.61 -23.36 -36.37
N LEU A 68 9.77 -23.02 -35.38
CA LEU A 68 8.38 -23.46 -35.29
C LEU A 68 7.41 -22.50 -36.03
N GLU A 69 7.95 -21.41 -36.58
CA GLU A 69 7.35 -20.44 -37.51
C GLU A 69 8.35 -20.07 -38.61
#